data_AF-A0A7V1ILG9-F1
#
_entry.id   AF-A0A7V1ILG9-F1
#
_cell.length_a   1.000
_cell.length_b   1.000
_cell.length_c   1.000
_cell.angle_alpha   90.00
_cell.angle_beta   90.00
_cell.angle_gamma   90.00
#
_symmetry.space_group_name_H-M   'P 1'
#
loop_
_entity.id
_entity.type
_entity.pdbx_description
1 polymer ?
#
loop_
_entity_poly.entity_id
_entity_poly.type
_entity_poly.pdbx_seq_one_letter_code
_entity_poly.pdbx_strand_id
1 'polypeptide(L)'
;YEEIDAADFDAIHLPGGHAPGMRPYLESETLQAKLVGFFDRDLTVSAICHGPVLLARAIDPSTGYPVLRGRRMTALTRTLERAGFWLTFWKLGRHFRTYSEYVESEIRRAIGPEGRFESGPLLPSYDAGFTVRDGNLITARWPGDADALGRRLADLLRSEGPAGKEG
;
A
#
# COMPACT_ATOMS: atom_id res chain seq x y z
N TYR A 1 9.19 12.79 9.00
CA TYR A 1 9.30 12.42 7.57
C TYR A 1 9.77 13.58 6.69
N GLU A 2 10.17 14.74 7.25
CA GLU A 2 10.53 15.93 6.46
C GLU A 2 11.76 15.75 5.57
N GLU A 3 12.75 15.00 6.07
CA GLU A 3 14.03 14.73 5.39
C GLU A 3 13.92 13.75 4.21
N ILE A 4 12.75 13.17 3.96
CA ILE A 4 12.57 12.28 2.81
C ILE A 4 12.55 13.14 1.54
N ASP A 5 13.50 12.89 0.65
CA ASP A 5 13.47 13.36 -0.74
C ASP A 5 13.37 12.15 -1.66
N ALA A 6 12.38 12.14 -2.57
CA ALA A 6 12.23 11.06 -3.54
C ALA A 6 13.46 10.92 -4.44
N ALA A 7 14.25 11.98 -4.64
CA ALA A 7 15.50 11.96 -5.40
C ALA A 7 16.55 10.99 -4.86
N ASP A 8 16.51 10.69 -3.56
CA ASP A 8 17.52 9.89 -2.87
C ASP A 8 17.24 8.38 -2.89
N PHE A 9 16.11 7.95 -3.46
CA PHE A 9 15.66 6.56 -3.42
C PHE A 9 15.31 6.01 -4.80
N ASP A 10 15.53 4.71 -4.99
CA ASP A 10 15.04 3.98 -6.17
C ASP A 10 13.59 3.50 -6.00
N ALA A 11 13.13 3.36 -4.74
CA ALA A 11 11.78 2.93 -4.41
C ALA A 11 11.37 3.30 -2.98
N ILE A 12 10.08 3.20 -2.69
CA ILE A 12 9.52 3.25 -1.33
C ILE A 12 8.66 2.02 -1.05
N HIS A 13 8.83 1.43 0.14
CA HIS A 13 7.98 0.37 0.65
C HIS A 13 7.15 0.85 1.84
N LEU A 14 5.84 0.69 1.75
CA LEU A 14 4.85 1.08 2.74
C LEU A 14 4.35 -0.16 3.48
N PRO A 15 4.92 -0.47 4.66
CA PRO A 15 4.51 -1.62 5.44
C PRO A 15 3.07 -1.46 5.93
N GLY A 16 2.45 -2.60 6.19
CA GLY A 16 1.19 -2.69 6.91
C GLY A 16 1.41 -2.89 8.41
N GLY A 17 0.35 -3.28 9.10
CA GLY A 17 0.32 -3.47 10.54
C GLY A 17 -1.10 -3.28 11.05
N HIS A 18 -1.40 -3.84 12.22
CA HIS A 18 -2.70 -3.72 12.85
C HIS A 18 -2.50 -3.27 14.29
N ALA A 19 -2.92 -2.05 14.60
CA ALA A 19 -3.06 -1.48 15.94
C ALA A 19 -3.40 0.02 15.83
N PRO A 20 -3.98 0.63 16.87
CA PRO A 20 -4.07 2.10 16.96
C PRO A 20 -2.72 2.81 16.77
N GLY A 21 -1.60 2.15 17.11
CA GLY A 21 -0.25 2.66 16.89
C GLY A 21 0.14 2.86 15.42
N MET A 22 -0.61 2.31 14.47
CA MET A 22 -0.41 2.58 13.04
C MET A 22 -0.96 3.94 12.61
N ARG A 23 -1.86 4.55 13.39
CA ARG A 23 -2.54 5.79 12.99
C ARG A 23 -1.59 6.96 12.74
N PRO A 24 -0.60 7.27 13.61
CA PRO A 24 0.36 8.34 13.32
C PRO A 24 1.12 8.16 12.01
N TYR A 25 1.41 6.91 11.62
CA TYR A 25 2.01 6.61 10.33
C TYR A 25 1.03 6.81 9.17
N LEU A 26 -0.20 6.28 9.28
CA LEU A 26 -1.22 6.36 8.20
C LEU A 26 -1.85 7.75 8.03
N GLU A 27 -1.85 8.56 9.09
CA GLU A 27 -2.42 9.92 9.12
C GLU A 27 -1.36 11.01 8.89
N SER A 28 -0.09 10.64 8.68
CA SER A 28 0.97 11.64 8.47
C SER A 28 0.82 12.39 7.14
N GLU A 29 0.37 13.64 7.22
CA GLU A 29 0.26 14.54 6.06
C GLU A 29 1.63 14.76 5.39
N THR A 30 2.71 14.92 6.18
CA THR A 30 4.07 15.01 5.63
C THR A 30 4.37 13.79 4.74
N LEU A 31 4.15 12.57 5.24
CA LEU A 31 4.45 11.36 4.47
C LEU A 31 3.56 11.25 3.23
N GLN A 32 2.27 11.57 3.35
CA GLN A 32 1.33 11.61 2.23
C GLN A 32 1.80 12.59 1.13
N ALA A 33 2.26 13.78 1.50
CA ALA A 33 2.80 14.76 0.56
C ALA A 33 4.09 14.26 -0.12
N LYS A 34 4.99 13.62 0.64
CA LYS A 34 6.21 13.03 0.06
C LYS A 34 5.91 11.93 -0.96
N LEU A 35 4.86 11.14 -0.74
CA LEU A 35 4.47 10.06 -1.66
C LEU A 35 4.12 10.55 -3.05
N VAL A 36 3.53 11.74 -3.19
CA VAL A 36 3.26 12.35 -4.51
C VAL A 36 4.54 12.42 -5.35
N GLY A 37 5.65 12.86 -4.76
CA GLY A 37 6.95 12.95 -5.44
C GLY A 37 7.51 11.59 -5.91
N PHE A 38 7.14 10.47 -5.27
CA PHE A 38 7.51 9.14 -5.77
C PHE A 38 6.70 8.76 -7.03
N PHE A 39 5.44 9.17 -7.13
CA PHE A 39 4.63 8.96 -8.34
C PHE A 39 5.04 9.89 -9.48
N ASP A 40 5.32 11.16 -9.18
CA ASP A 40 5.75 12.14 -10.19
C ASP A 40 7.07 11.74 -10.87
N ARG A 41 7.96 11.09 -10.13
CA ARG A 41 9.25 10.58 -10.62
C ARG A 41 9.16 9.15 -11.18
N ASP A 42 7.96 8.58 -11.26
CA ASP A 42 7.70 7.19 -11.67
C ASP A 42 8.56 6.15 -10.92
N LEU A 43 8.90 6.42 -9.65
CA LEU A 43 9.68 5.50 -8.82
C LEU A 43 8.83 4.33 -8.35
N THR A 44 9.45 3.18 -8.15
CA THR A 44 8.74 1.99 -7.67
C THR A 44 8.15 2.23 -6.27
N VAL A 45 6.82 2.10 -6.15
CA VAL A 45 6.06 2.19 -4.90
C VAL A 45 5.51 0.82 -4.54
N SER A 46 5.88 0.30 -3.38
CA SER A 46 5.41 -0.97 -2.84
C SER A 46 4.53 -0.73 -1.61
N ALA A 47 3.38 -1.40 -1.50
CA ALA A 47 2.53 -1.28 -0.30
C ALA A 47 1.80 -2.57 0.07
N ILE A 48 1.64 -2.84 1.36
CA ILE A 48 1.00 -4.07 1.84
C ILE A 48 0.00 -3.83 2.96
N CYS A 49 -1.07 -4.62 2.99
CA CYS A 49 -2.04 -4.66 4.08
C CYS A 49 -2.72 -3.30 4.33
N HIS A 50 -2.37 -2.57 5.39
CA HIS A 50 -2.87 -1.23 5.70
C HIS A 50 -2.04 -0.10 5.07
N GLY A 51 -0.81 -0.39 4.63
CA GLY A 51 0.08 0.60 3.99
C GLY A 51 -0.58 1.36 2.83
N PRO A 52 -1.39 0.73 1.96
CA PRO A 52 -2.12 1.42 0.90
C PRO A 52 -3.03 2.59 1.34
N VAL A 53 -3.43 2.66 2.62
CA VAL A 53 -4.22 3.79 3.14
C VAL A 53 -3.47 5.12 3.02
N LEU A 54 -2.14 5.12 3.17
CA LEU A 54 -1.33 6.32 2.91
C LEU A 54 -1.49 6.81 1.47
N LEU A 55 -1.45 5.88 0.51
CA LEU A 55 -1.60 6.18 -0.91
C LEU A 55 -3.02 6.67 -1.23
N ALA A 56 -4.03 6.14 -0.56
CA ALA A 56 -5.41 6.61 -0.70
C ALA A 56 -5.63 8.05 -0.20
N ARG A 57 -4.77 8.51 0.73
CA ARG A 57 -4.84 9.85 1.32
C ARG A 57 -3.82 10.82 0.75
N ALA A 58 -2.81 10.34 0.02
CA ALA A 58 -1.85 11.16 -0.71
C ALA A 58 -2.54 11.80 -1.92
N ILE A 59 -2.91 13.08 -1.77
CA ILE A 59 -3.55 13.88 -2.82
C ILE A 59 -2.48 14.57 -3.65
N ASP A 60 -2.50 14.32 -4.95
CA ASP A 60 -1.68 15.05 -5.90
C ASP A 60 -2.26 16.47 -6.06
N PRO A 61 -1.51 17.54 -5.71
CA PRO A 61 -1.98 18.91 -5.80
C PRO A 61 -2.31 19.38 -7.22
N SER A 62 -1.71 18.76 -8.25
CA SER A 62 -1.89 19.14 -9.65
C SER A 62 -3.24 18.67 -10.21
N THR A 63 -3.72 17.52 -9.73
CA THR A 63 -4.98 16.91 -10.17
C THR A 63 -6.11 17.05 -9.14
N GLY A 64 -5.78 17.28 -7.87
CA GLY A 64 -6.72 17.31 -6.75
C GLY A 64 -7.28 15.92 -6.38
N TYR A 65 -6.72 14.85 -6.93
CA TYR A 65 -7.15 13.47 -6.70
C TYR A 65 -6.08 12.65 -5.96
N PRO A 66 -6.46 11.55 -5.29
CA PRO A 66 -5.48 10.61 -4.75
C PRO A 66 -4.55 10.07 -5.83
N VAL A 67 -3.29 9.82 -5.51
CA VAL A 67 -2.30 9.18 -6.41
C VAL A 67 -2.73 7.79 -6.90
N LEU A 68 -3.73 7.20 -6.25
CA LEU A 68 -4.35 5.92 -6.62
C LEU A 68 -5.46 6.03 -7.67
N ARG A 69 -5.89 7.22 -8.06
CA ARG A 69 -7.01 7.40 -9.01
C ARG A 69 -6.77 6.62 -10.30
N GLY A 70 -7.74 5.81 -10.71
CA GLY A 70 -7.68 4.98 -11.92
C GLY A 70 -6.76 3.76 -11.84
N ARG A 71 -6.06 3.54 -10.72
CA ARG A 71 -5.06 2.47 -10.59
C ARG A 71 -5.68 1.09 -10.42
N ARG A 72 -4.94 0.08 -10.85
CA ARG A 72 -5.22 -1.34 -10.60
C ARG A 72 -4.36 -1.84 -9.45
N MET A 73 -4.97 -2.33 -8.38
CA MET A 73 -4.23 -2.71 -7.17
C MET A 73 -4.96 -3.72 -6.29
N THR A 74 -4.29 -4.16 -5.23
CA THR A 74 -4.89 -4.90 -4.13
C THR A 74 -4.52 -4.26 -2.79
N ALA A 75 -5.21 -4.65 -1.71
CA ALA A 75 -4.91 -4.24 -0.35
C ALA A 75 -5.55 -5.23 0.62
N LEU A 76 -5.50 -4.96 1.93
CA LEU A 76 -6.21 -5.79 2.90
C LEU A 76 -7.71 -5.84 2.57
N THR A 77 -8.19 -7.04 2.25
CA THR A 77 -9.59 -7.24 1.90
C THR A 77 -10.46 -7.24 3.16
N ARG A 78 -11.73 -6.88 3.02
CA ARG A 78 -12.69 -6.92 4.13
C ARG A 78 -12.79 -8.32 4.75
N THR A 79 -12.67 -9.37 3.95
CA THR A 79 -12.70 -10.76 4.43
C THR A 79 -11.48 -11.07 5.29
N LEU A 80 -10.27 -10.69 4.82
CA LEU A 80 -9.03 -10.90 5.57
C LEU A 80 -8.98 -10.06 6.85
N GLU A 81 -9.41 -8.80 6.80
CA GLU A 81 -9.47 -7.93 7.97
C GLU A 81 -10.43 -8.47 9.04
N ARG A 82 -11.62 -8.95 8.62
CA ARG A 82 -12.57 -9.60 9.52
C ARG A 82 -11.99 -10.88 10.12
N ALA A 83 -11.38 -11.75 9.31
CA ALA A 83 -10.79 -13.00 9.79
C ALA A 83 -9.67 -12.73 10.81
N GLY A 84 -8.78 -11.77 10.51
CA GLY A 84 -7.73 -11.32 11.43
C GLY A 84 -8.29 -10.79 12.74
N PHE A 85 -9.36 -9.99 12.70
CA PHE A 85 -10.08 -9.53 13.90
C PHE A 85 -10.61 -10.70 14.71
N TRP A 86 -11.33 -11.64 14.10
CA TRP A 86 -11.91 -12.77 14.84
C TRP A 86 -10.87 -13.68 15.48
N LEU A 87 -9.72 -13.88 14.82
CA LEU A 87 -8.62 -14.70 15.34
C LEU A 87 -7.93 -14.08 16.55
N THR A 88 -7.88 -12.75 16.64
CA THR A 88 -7.13 -12.04 17.69
C THR A 88 -8.04 -11.41 18.75
N PHE A 89 -9.34 -11.29 18.48
CA PHE A 89 -10.33 -10.64 19.34
C PHE A 89 -10.32 -11.18 20.77
N TRP A 90 -10.25 -12.50 20.93
CA TRP A 90 -10.22 -13.16 22.25
C TRP A 90 -8.94 -12.86 23.05
N LYS A 91 -7.85 -12.46 22.37
CA LYS A 91 -6.54 -12.20 22.97
C LYS A 91 -6.24 -10.70 23.15
N LEU A 92 -6.82 -9.83 22.31
CA LEU A 92 -6.50 -8.39 22.24
C LEU A 92 -7.71 -7.46 22.45
N GLY A 93 -8.92 -8.01 22.65
CA GLY A 93 -10.14 -7.26 22.90
C GLY A 93 -10.61 -6.41 21.70
N ARG A 94 -11.43 -5.36 21.97
CA ARG A 94 -11.98 -4.44 20.94
C ARG A 94 -10.95 -3.48 20.32
N HIS A 95 -9.71 -3.48 20.81
CA HIS A 95 -8.61 -2.60 20.38
C HIS A 95 -7.97 -3.00 19.03
N PHE A 96 -8.49 -4.02 18.35
CA PHE A 96 -7.87 -4.57 17.14
C PHE A 96 -8.10 -3.74 15.86
N ARG A 97 -9.15 -2.91 15.80
CA ARG A 97 -9.46 -2.16 14.58
C ARG A 97 -8.72 -0.84 14.54
N THR A 98 -7.89 -0.64 13.51
CA THR A 98 -7.19 0.64 13.26
C THR A 98 -8.19 1.76 12.96
N TYR A 99 -9.22 1.48 12.15
CA TYR A 99 -10.32 2.39 11.81
C TYR A 99 -11.68 1.67 11.86
N SER A 100 -12.77 2.44 11.88
CA SER A 100 -14.14 1.92 11.76
C SER A 100 -14.48 1.52 10.32
N GLU A 101 -13.87 2.17 9.33
CA GLU A 101 -13.90 1.81 7.90
C GLU A 101 -12.90 0.68 7.61
N TYR A 102 -13.24 -0.19 6.65
CA TYR A 102 -12.36 -1.25 6.16
C TYR A 102 -11.37 -0.69 5.14
N VAL A 103 -10.14 -1.20 5.13
CA VAL A 103 -9.11 -0.77 4.15
C VAL A 103 -9.62 -0.87 2.72
N GLU A 104 -10.22 -2.01 2.34
CA GLU A 104 -10.78 -2.22 1.01
C GLU A 104 -11.79 -1.13 0.59
N SER A 105 -12.63 -0.65 1.51
CA SER A 105 -13.62 0.39 1.22
C SER A 105 -12.95 1.74 0.91
N GLU A 106 -11.96 2.12 1.73
CA GLU A 106 -11.20 3.35 1.54
C GLU A 106 -10.39 3.31 0.22
N ILE A 107 -9.73 2.19 -0.08
CA ILE A 107 -8.98 2.02 -1.33
C ILE A 107 -9.91 2.08 -2.55
N ARG A 108 -11.06 1.38 -2.52
CA ARG A 108 -12.02 1.42 -3.63
C ARG A 108 -12.53 2.83 -3.91
N ARG A 109 -12.74 3.64 -2.87
CA ARG A 109 -13.10 5.05 -3.02
C ARG A 109 -11.97 5.85 -3.66
N ALA A 110 -10.72 5.65 -3.21
CA ALA A 110 -9.56 6.39 -3.71
C ALA A 110 -9.23 6.09 -5.17
N ILE A 111 -9.28 4.81 -5.58
CA ILE A 111 -9.04 4.43 -6.99
C ILE A 111 -10.18 4.91 -7.91
N GLY A 112 -11.38 5.11 -7.37
CA GLY A 112 -12.52 5.62 -8.13
C GLY A 112 -13.12 4.62 -9.14
N PRO A 113 -14.10 5.06 -9.95
CA PRO A 113 -14.85 4.19 -10.86
C PRO A 113 -14.03 3.60 -12.01
N GLU A 114 -12.93 4.25 -12.39
CA GLU A 114 -12.01 3.79 -13.43
C GLU A 114 -10.95 2.83 -12.89
N GLY A 115 -10.77 2.79 -11.57
CA GLY A 115 -9.79 1.92 -10.92
C GLY A 115 -10.28 0.48 -10.78
N ARG A 116 -9.35 -0.44 -10.57
CA ARG A 116 -9.64 -1.88 -10.41
C ARG A 116 -9.02 -2.44 -9.15
N PHE A 117 -9.86 -2.79 -8.18
CA PHE A 117 -9.42 -3.52 -6.99
C PHE A 117 -9.49 -5.03 -7.21
N GLU A 118 -8.39 -5.74 -6.98
CA GLU A 118 -8.32 -7.20 -7.10
C GLU A 118 -8.25 -7.85 -5.72
N SER A 119 -9.29 -8.58 -5.32
CA SER A 119 -9.32 -9.27 -4.01
C SER A 119 -8.39 -10.50 -3.96
N GLY A 120 -7.92 -10.96 -5.12
CA GLY A 120 -7.13 -12.18 -5.27
C GLY A 120 -7.92 -13.46 -4.98
N PRO A 121 -7.23 -14.61 -4.85
CA PRO A 121 -7.85 -15.89 -4.53
C PRO A 121 -8.63 -15.84 -3.22
N LEU A 122 -9.78 -16.52 -3.20
CA LEU A 122 -10.66 -16.65 -2.04
C LEU A 122 -9.97 -17.32 -0.85
N LEU A 123 -9.15 -18.35 -1.12
CA LEU A 123 -8.38 -19.04 -0.11
C LEU A 123 -7.00 -18.38 0.02
N PRO A 124 -6.64 -17.85 1.20
CA PRO A 124 -5.29 -17.35 1.43
C PRO A 124 -4.29 -18.51 1.40
N SER A 125 -3.15 -18.30 0.75
CA SER A 125 -2.04 -19.25 0.72
C SER A 125 -0.75 -18.47 1.00
N TYR A 126 0.08 -19.03 1.89
CA TYR A 126 1.43 -18.52 2.14
C TYR A 126 2.42 -18.95 1.06
N ASP A 127 2.12 -20.00 0.28
CA ASP A 127 3.05 -20.59 -0.69
C ASP A 127 3.00 -19.89 -2.05
N ALA A 128 1.82 -19.41 -2.46
CA ALA A 128 1.63 -18.80 -3.77
C ALA A 128 1.76 -17.26 -3.75
N GLY A 129 1.46 -16.62 -2.60
CA GLY A 129 1.34 -15.17 -2.47
C GLY A 129 0.34 -14.54 -3.46
N PHE A 130 0.03 -13.27 -3.29
CA PHE A 130 -0.77 -12.53 -4.27
C PHE A 130 -0.35 -11.07 -4.28
N THR A 131 0.12 -10.61 -5.44
CA THR A 131 0.55 -9.24 -5.66
C THR A 131 -0.09 -8.69 -6.93
N VAL A 132 -0.42 -7.40 -6.94
CA VAL A 132 -0.89 -6.69 -8.13
C VAL A 132 0.13 -5.62 -8.49
N ARG A 133 0.59 -5.62 -9.75
CA ARG A 133 1.41 -4.55 -10.32
C ARG A 133 0.60 -3.74 -11.34
N ASP A 134 0.76 -2.44 -11.27
CA ASP A 134 0.24 -1.46 -12.22
C ASP A 134 1.26 -0.33 -12.38
N GLY A 135 1.98 -0.28 -13.50
CA GLY A 135 3.13 0.63 -13.68
C GLY A 135 4.18 0.48 -12.59
N ASN A 136 4.52 1.60 -11.94
CA ASN A 136 5.42 1.72 -10.81
C ASN A 136 4.84 1.25 -9.46
N LEU A 137 3.54 0.95 -9.37
CA LEU A 137 2.89 0.52 -8.13
C LEU A 137 2.83 -1.01 -8.05
N ILE A 138 3.28 -1.57 -6.93
CA ILE A 138 3.08 -2.98 -6.57
C ILE A 138 2.46 -3.12 -5.18
N THR A 139 1.40 -3.93 -5.07
CA THR A 139 0.64 -4.06 -3.83
C THR A 139 0.33 -5.50 -3.45
N ALA A 140 0.12 -5.74 -2.15
CA ALA A 140 -0.21 -7.06 -1.58
C ALA A 140 -1.24 -6.94 -0.43
N ARG A 141 -1.95 -8.03 -0.12
CA ARG A 141 -3.14 -7.95 0.74
C ARG A 141 -2.85 -8.06 2.23
N TRP A 142 -1.93 -8.91 2.64
CA TRP A 142 -1.79 -9.35 4.03
C TRP A 142 -0.43 -10.01 4.26
N PRO A 143 -0.03 -10.31 5.51
CA PRO A 143 1.30 -10.84 5.80
C PRO A 143 1.72 -12.07 4.99
N GLY A 144 0.79 -12.96 4.63
CA GLY A 144 1.12 -14.14 3.81
C GLY A 144 1.52 -13.84 2.37
N ASP A 145 1.25 -12.64 1.86
CA ASP A 145 1.69 -12.21 0.54
C ASP A 145 3.06 -11.48 0.58
N ALA A 146 3.67 -11.31 1.77
CA ALA A 146 4.86 -10.46 1.94
C ALA A 146 6.13 -11.00 1.25
N ASP A 147 6.35 -12.33 1.27
CA ASP A 147 7.50 -12.94 0.58
C ASP A 147 7.42 -12.72 -0.93
N ALA A 148 6.24 -12.97 -1.52
CA ALA A 148 6.00 -12.73 -2.94
C ALA A 148 6.17 -11.25 -3.31
N LEU A 149 5.68 -10.32 -2.48
CA LEU A 149 5.88 -8.88 -2.67
C LEU A 149 7.37 -8.51 -2.64
N GLY A 150 8.11 -9.02 -1.66
CA GLY A 150 9.54 -8.74 -1.50
C GLY A 150 10.36 -9.23 -2.69
N ARG A 151 10.11 -10.46 -3.16
CA ARG A 151 10.76 -11.01 -4.35
C ARG A 151 10.46 -10.15 -5.58
N ARG A 152 9.19 -9.80 -5.79
CA ARG A 152 8.80 -9.02 -6.97
C ARG A 152 9.37 -7.61 -6.92
N LEU A 153 9.40 -6.96 -5.76
CA LEU A 153 10.06 -5.66 -5.58
C LEU A 153 11.56 -5.74 -5.92
N ALA A 154 12.25 -6.78 -5.43
CA ALA A 154 13.66 -6.97 -5.73
C ALA A 154 13.91 -7.19 -7.24
N ASP A 155 13.03 -7.93 -7.92
CA ASP A 155 13.13 -8.12 -9.37
C ASP A 155 12.94 -6.80 -10.16
N LEU A 156 12.00 -5.95 -9.71
CA LEU A 156 11.76 -4.63 -10.33
C LEU A 156 13.00 -3.75 -10.25
N LEU A 157 13.54 -3.60 -9.04
CA LEU A 157 14.74 -2.79 -8.79
C LEU A 157 15.97 -3.30 -9.56
N ARG A 158 16.10 -4.62 -9.76
CA ARG A 158 17.18 -5.19 -10.58
C ARG A 158 16.99 -4.90 -12.08
N SER A 159 15.75 -4.81 -12.55
CA SER A 159 15.43 -4.57 -13.96
C SER A 159 15.48 -3.10 -14.37
N GLU A 160 15.20 -2.19 -13.44
CA GLU A 160 15.13 -0.74 -13.69
C GLU A 160 16.54 -0.10 -13.73
N GLY A 161 17.57 -0.78 -13.19
CA GLY A 161 18.90 -0.19 -13.01
C GLY A 161 18.88 0.92 -11.95
N PRO A 162 20.03 1.44 -11.48
CA PRO A 162 20.03 2.61 -10.62
C PRO A 162 19.38 3.78 -11.36
N ALA A 163 18.42 4.46 -10.71
CA ALA A 163 17.78 5.63 -11.31
C ALA A 163 18.87 6.61 -11.78
N GLY A 164 18.86 6.96 -13.06
CA GLY A 164 19.91 7.73 -13.72
C GLY A 164 20.31 8.96 -12.92
N LYS A 165 21.46 8.89 -12.25
CA LYS A 165 22.21 10.06 -11.79
C LYS A 165 22.92 10.63 -13.02
N GLU A 166 22.17 11.26 -13.92
CA GLU A 166 22.77 12.17 -14.88
C GLU A 166 23.22 13.42 -14.09
N GLY A 167 24.51 13.72 -14.17
CA GLY A 167 25.16 14.84 -13.50
C GLY A 167 25.12 16.14 -14.30
#